data_AF-A0A8S2S689-F1
#
_entry.id   AF-A0A8S2S689-F1
#
_cell.length_a   1.000
_cell.length_b   1.000
_cell.length_c   1.000
_cell.angle_alpha   90.00
_cell.angle_beta   90.00
_cell.angle_gamma   90.00
#
_symmetry.space_group_name_H-M   'P 1'
#
loop_
_entity.id
_entity.type
_entity.pdbx_description
1 polymer ?
#
loop_
_entity_poly.entity_id
_entity_poly.type
_entity_poly.pdbx_seq_one_letter_code
_entity_poly.pdbx_strand_id
1 'polypeptide(L)'
;SQRHHAITEDDIIRSRLLYEGDQGIDDRRILSLMKTFNKVVHDLPSNSDENNATIEKLLALLYSIEHSHHLLKSSYQMDELEQ
;
A
#
# COMPACT_ATOMS: atom_id res chain seq x y z
N SER A 1 -22.09 22.10 -10.56
CA SER A 1 -20.82 22.42 -11.25
C SER A 1 -19.76 21.50 -10.70
N GLN A 2 -19.64 20.29 -11.27
CA GLN A 2 -18.60 19.32 -10.91
C GLN A 2 -17.36 19.65 -11.74
N ARG A 3 -16.32 20.18 -11.09
CA ARG A 3 -15.02 20.37 -11.72
C ARG A 3 -14.36 19.01 -11.86
N HIS A 4 -14.29 18.49 -13.08
CA HIS A 4 -13.32 17.46 -13.42
C HIS A 4 -11.93 18.08 -13.21
N HIS A 5 -11.20 17.60 -12.21
CA HIS A 5 -9.80 17.95 -12.06
C HIS A 5 -9.06 17.18 -13.17
N ALA A 6 -8.66 17.88 -14.22
CA ALA A 6 -7.80 17.32 -15.25
C ALA A 6 -6.48 16.94 -14.57
N ILE A 7 -6.15 15.65 -14.53
CA ILE A 7 -4.87 15.16 -14.03
C ILE A 7 -3.79 15.82 -14.88
N THR A 8 -2.93 16.62 -14.26
CA THR A 8 -1.90 17.38 -14.97
C THR A 8 -0.63 16.52 -15.13
N GLU A 9 0.20 16.81 -16.14
CA GLU A 9 1.51 16.16 -16.30
C GLU A 9 2.36 16.26 -15.02
N ASP A 10 2.24 17.37 -14.28
CA ASP A 10 2.89 17.55 -12.98
C ASP A 10 2.40 16.55 -11.92
N ASP A 11 1.13 16.15 -11.96
CA ASP A 11 0.59 15.12 -11.07
C ASP A 11 1.09 13.72 -11.46
N ILE A 12 1.26 13.47 -12.75
CA ILE A 12 1.85 12.23 -13.28
C ILE A 12 3.34 12.14 -12.88
N ILE A 13 4.11 13.20 -13.11
CA ILE A 13 5.52 13.30 -12.75
C ILE A 13 5.71 13.19 -11.24
N ARG A 14 4.85 13.83 -10.43
CA ARG A 14 4.89 13.71 -8.96
C ARG A 14 4.57 12.29 -8.50
N SER A 15 3.57 11.64 -9.10
CA SER A 15 3.24 10.24 -8.80
C SER A 15 4.41 9.31 -9.16
N ARG A 16 5.04 9.52 -10.32
CA ARG A 16 6.19 8.75 -10.80
C ARG A 16 7.44 8.96 -9.93
N LEU A 17 7.73 10.20 -9.52
CA LEU A 17 8.82 10.53 -8.59
C LEU A 17 8.60 9.97 -7.18
N LEU A 18 7.35 9.94 -6.70
CA LEU A 18 6.98 9.26 -5.46
C LEU A 18 7.14 7.74 -5.56
N TYR A 19 6.97 7.18 -6.75
CA TYR A 19 7.11 5.75 -7.02
C TYR A 19 8.58 5.31 -7.21
N GLU A 20 9.34 6.04 -8.00
CA GLU A 20 10.75 5.75 -8.27
C GLU A 20 11.65 6.11 -7.08
N GLY A 21 11.20 7.02 -6.21
CA GLY A 21 11.96 7.53 -5.06
C GLY A 21 12.02 6.64 -3.83
N ASP A 22 11.21 5.58 -3.74
CA ASP A 22 11.22 4.69 -2.56
C ASP A 22 11.12 3.20 -2.94
N GLN A 23 12.16 2.70 -3.62
CA GLN A 23 12.34 1.29 -3.97
C GLN A 23 12.49 0.34 -2.75
N GLY A 24 12.03 0.71 -1.55
CA GLY A 24 12.10 -0.14 -0.37
C GLY A 24 10.95 0.03 0.62
N ILE A 25 9.99 0.93 0.38
CA ILE A 25 8.84 1.17 1.27
C ILE A 25 7.99 -0.09 1.31
N ASP A 26 7.71 -0.69 0.15
CA ASP A 26 6.87 -1.87 0.08
C ASP A 26 7.57 -3.10 0.66
N ASP A 27 8.88 -3.26 0.43
CA ASP A 27 9.68 -4.30 1.12
C ASP A 27 9.62 -4.15 2.65
N ARG A 28 9.75 -2.92 3.17
CA ARG A 28 9.63 -2.63 4.61
C ARG A 28 8.23 -2.89 5.14
N ARG A 29 7.18 -2.56 4.37
CA ARG A 29 5.78 -2.84 4.70
C ARG A 29 5.50 -4.34 4.70
N ILE A 30 5.96 -5.08 3.70
CA ILE A 30 5.83 -6.55 3.60
C ILE A 30 6.57 -7.21 4.77
N LEU A 31 7.79 -6.79 5.09
CA LEU A 31 8.52 -7.30 6.25
C LEU A 31 7.76 -7.04 7.55
N SER A 32 7.16 -5.86 7.68
CA SER A 32 6.34 -5.49 8.85
C SER A 32 5.05 -6.31 8.93
N LEU A 33 4.42 -6.58 7.79
CA LEU A 33 3.24 -7.43 7.66
C LEU A 33 3.58 -8.85 8.15
N MET A 34 4.66 -9.44 7.64
CA MET A 34 5.10 -10.79 8.01
C MET A 34 5.45 -10.91 9.51
N LYS A 35 6.13 -9.91 10.07
CA LYS A 35 6.41 -9.87 11.52
C LYS A 35 5.13 -9.78 12.35
N THR A 36 4.19 -8.93 11.95
CA THR A 36 2.91 -8.76 12.65
C THR A 36 2.07 -10.02 12.54
N PHE A 37 2.06 -10.69 11.38
CA PHE A 37 1.37 -11.95 11.16
C PHE A 37 1.91 -13.05 12.08
N ASN A 38 3.23 -13.22 12.16
CA ASN A 38 3.84 -14.20 13.05
C ASN A 38 3.46 -13.94 14.52
N LYS A 39 3.44 -12.67 14.95
CA LYS A 39 2.97 -12.30 16.29
C LYS A 39 1.51 -12.70 16.52
N VAL A 40 0.63 -12.48 15.54
CA VAL A 40 -0.79 -12.88 15.60
C VAL A 40 -0.95 -14.39 15.71
N VAL A 41 -0.16 -15.16 14.96
CA VAL A 41 -0.28 -16.62 14.93
C VAL A 41 0.33 -17.29 16.16
N HIS A 42 1.44 -16.78 16.67
CA HIS A 42 2.23 -17.46 17.70
C HIS A 42 2.13 -16.86 19.10
N ASP A 43 1.95 -15.54 19.21
CA ASP A 43 2.15 -14.82 20.47
C ASP A 43 0.85 -14.27 21.07
N LEU A 44 -0.24 -14.23 20.29
CA LEU A 44 -1.51 -13.65 20.75
C LEU A 44 -2.42 -14.73 21.35
N PRO A 45 -2.71 -14.69 22.66
CA PRO A 45 -3.61 -15.65 23.31
C PRO A 45 -5.04 -15.42 22.81
N SER A 46 -5.80 -16.48 22.50
CA SER A 46 -7.01 -16.42 21.64
C SER A 46 -8.13 -15.42 21.98
N ASN A 47 -8.14 -14.72 23.13
CA ASN A 47 -9.26 -13.87 23.58
C ASN A 47 -8.82 -12.58 24.33
N SER A 48 -8.03 -11.69 23.74
CA SER A 48 -7.80 -10.34 24.32
C SER A 48 -8.14 -9.23 23.32
N ASP A 49 -8.61 -8.08 23.83
CA ASP A 49 -8.86 -6.89 23.00
C ASP A 49 -7.57 -6.35 22.34
N GLU A 50 -6.40 -6.63 22.93
CA GLU A 50 -5.09 -6.36 22.30
C GLU A 50 -4.85 -7.18 21.02
N ASN A 51 -5.52 -8.34 20.88
CA ASN A 51 -5.52 -9.10 19.64
C ASN A 51 -6.19 -8.32 18.52
N ASN A 52 -7.33 -7.68 18.80
CA ASN A 52 -8.10 -6.96 17.79
C ASN A 52 -7.28 -5.80 17.22
N ALA A 53 -6.61 -5.02 18.07
CA ALA A 53 -5.74 -3.93 17.62
C ALA A 53 -4.56 -4.43 16.77
N THR A 54 -3.97 -5.58 17.11
CA THR A 54 -2.87 -6.16 16.33
C THR A 54 -3.34 -6.73 15.00
N ILE A 55 -4.52 -7.34 14.96
CA ILE A 55 -5.17 -7.84 13.75
C ILE A 55 -5.57 -6.67 12.84
N GLU A 56 -6.15 -5.60 13.39
CA GLU A 56 -6.46 -4.37 12.64
C GLU A 56 -5.20 -3.77 12.01
N LYS A 57 -4.09 -3.72 12.77
CA LYS A 57 -2.79 -3.28 12.23
C LYS A 57 -2.31 -4.18 11.08
N LEU A 58 -2.47 -5.50 11.21
CA LEU A 58 -2.14 -6.44 10.15
C LEU A 58 -2.97 -6.19 8.88
N LEU A 59 -4.28 -6.00 9.04
CA LEU A 59 -5.20 -5.69 7.94
C LEU A 59 -4.87 -4.35 7.27
N ALA A 60 -4.52 -3.33 8.05
CA ALA A 60 -4.12 -2.03 7.53
C ALA A 60 -2.83 -2.11 6.69
N LEU A 61 -1.84 -2.89 7.14
CA LEU A 61 -0.62 -3.14 6.38
C LEU A 61 -0.92 -3.86 5.06
N LEU A 62 -1.80 -4.87 5.08
CA LEU A 62 -2.21 -5.59 3.88
C LEU A 62 -2.89 -4.66 2.87
N TYR A 63 -3.88 -3.89 3.31
CA TYR A 63 -4.58 -2.91 2.48
C TYR A 63 -3.61 -1.89 1.86
N SER A 64 -2.65 -1.40 2.62
CA SER A 64 -1.65 -0.45 2.11
C SER A 64 -0.79 -1.04 0.99
N ILE A 65 -0.40 -2.31 1.11
CA ILE A 65 0.40 -3.01 0.09
C ILE A 65 -0.45 -3.25 -1.16
N GLU A 66 -1.68 -3.74 -0.99
CA GLU A 66 -2.63 -3.95 -2.11
C GLU A 66 -2.93 -2.65 -2.85
N HIS A 67 -3.14 -1.55 -2.12
CA HIS A 67 -3.36 -0.24 -2.71
C HIS A 67 -2.14 0.24 -3.49
N SER A 68 -0.94 0.08 -2.93
CA SER A 68 0.31 0.38 -3.64
C SER A 68 0.38 -0.39 -4.95
N HIS A 69 0.23 -1.72 -4.92
CA HIS A 69 0.23 -2.56 -6.12
C HIS A 69 -0.85 -2.18 -7.14
N HIS A 70 -2.04 -1.77 -6.69
CA HIS A 70 -3.09 -1.30 -7.59
C HIS A 70 -2.66 -0.04 -8.36
N LEU A 71 -2.09 0.94 -7.65
CA LEU A 71 -1.56 2.15 -8.27
C LEU A 71 -0.42 1.85 -9.26
N LEU A 72 0.50 0.93 -8.90
CA LEU A 72 1.57 0.50 -9.80
C LEU A 72 1.01 -0.10 -11.09
N LYS A 73 0.05 -1.02 -10.97
CA LYS A 73 -0.59 -1.66 -12.11
C LYS A 73 -1.32 -0.64 -13.00
N SER A 74 -2.06 0.29 -12.40
CA SER A 74 -2.73 1.34 -13.15
C SER A 74 -1.73 2.25 -13.87
N SER A 75 -0.61 2.61 -13.23
CA SER A 75 0.44 3.40 -13.87
C SER A 75 1.04 2.68 -15.09
N TYR A 76 1.37 1.39 -14.96
CA TYR A 76 1.88 0.62 -16.09
C TYR A 76 0.88 0.52 -17.25
N GLN A 77 -0.41 0.36 -16.96
CA GLN A 77 -1.44 0.34 -17.99
C GLN A 77 -1.57 1.67 -18.72
N MET A 78 -1.38 2.80 -18.03
CA MET A 78 -1.37 4.12 -18.66
C MET A 78 -0.13 4.29 -19.56
N ASP A 79 1.05 3.88 -19.10
CA ASP A 79 2.29 3.92 -19.88
C ASP A 79 2.21 3.08 -21.17
N GLU A 80 1.50 1.94 -21.16
CA GLU A 80 1.26 1.12 -22.36
C GLU A 80 0.30 1.76 -23.36
N LEU A 81 -0.66 2.59 -22.90
CA LEU A 81 -1.62 3.28 -23.77
C LEU A 81 -1.03 4.54 -24.42
N GLU A 82 0.04 5.09 -23.84
CA GLU A 82 0.74 6.27 -24.36
C GLU A 82 1.82 5.94 -25.41
N GLN A 83 2.13 4.65 -25.63
CA GLN A 83 3.09 4.16 -26.64
C GLN A 83 2.43 3.86 -27.99
#